data_AF-M6G935-F1
#
_entry.id   AF-M6G935-F1
#
_cell.length_a   1.000
_cell.length_b   1.000
_cell.length_c   1.000
_cell.angle_alpha   90.00
_cell.angle_beta   90.00
_cell.angle_gamma   90.00
#
_symmetry.space_group_name_H-M   'P 1'
#
loop_
_entity.id
_entity.type
_entity.pdbx_description
1 polymer ?
#
loop_
_entity_poly.entity_id
_entity_poly.type
_entity_poly.pdbx_seq_one_letter_code
_entity_poly.pdbx_strand_id
1 'polypeptide(L)'
;MRATTNINLDQRKFKLVIYYCTVLLFIDFNLFLYTRREEWKKIAPSSIRVLYLYAIAPSLAWIFSNPDRVMSLINAQMIVNEFVKSFILALFSAPSSTIPVSHVFQEPWIFRIFFFGVFALILIFFRIKNKGNFFYSVSQTLKDPLVAVTSILFLQYLVIDATTGNKQLRHVFAPLPTLFTIFSLWVFRFIEEDSKKLKYAAIVFGTVVFIWSSSLYVREGGLLSDSFEKVQYFCLKGFRTDLFQPAKDLTAKISPEGKYIVFNGFHEEFNFDKKGRLLASEIDLLMRMKTLSKGKYRNDSRHKWKSWEEFSSALVITPTCGQKEMMDKFGIRSAAVGKSTTLKKEYKHPSGNFCMREYSIQ
;
A
#
# COMPACT_ATOMS: atom_id res chain seq x y z
N MET A 1 -15.46 4.75 -8.96
CA MET A 1 -16.82 5.08 -9.43
C MET A 1 -17.32 6.47 -9.02
N ARG A 2 -16.79 7.16 -7.98
CA ARG A 2 -17.04 8.62 -7.83
C ARG A 2 -16.26 9.49 -8.84
N ALA A 3 -15.18 8.96 -9.43
CA ALA A 3 -14.44 9.64 -10.49
C ALA A 3 -15.19 9.74 -11.83
N THR A 4 -16.35 9.07 -11.97
CA THR A 4 -17.12 9.03 -13.24
C THR A 4 -18.62 9.25 -13.07
N THR A 5 -19.20 9.21 -11.85
CA THR A 5 -20.63 9.48 -11.66
C THR A 5 -20.92 10.29 -10.40
N ASN A 6 -21.71 11.37 -10.57
CA ASN A 6 -22.23 12.29 -9.54
C ASN A 6 -23.38 11.66 -8.71
N ILE A 7 -23.40 10.34 -8.56
CA ILE A 7 -24.48 9.66 -7.83
C ILE A 7 -24.14 9.72 -6.34
N ASN A 8 -24.89 10.53 -5.61
CA ASN A 8 -24.87 10.52 -4.15
C ASN A 8 -25.63 9.28 -3.66
N LEU A 9 -24.98 8.12 -3.79
CA LEU A 9 -25.45 6.86 -3.24
C LEU A 9 -25.51 7.02 -1.73
N ASP A 10 -26.72 7.15 -1.19
CA ASP A 10 -27.02 7.10 0.23
C ASP A 10 -26.25 5.92 0.85
N GLN A 11 -25.13 6.23 1.53
CA GLN A 11 -24.02 5.29 1.71
C GLN A 11 -24.46 4.01 2.42
N ARG A 12 -25.52 4.09 3.24
CA ARG A 12 -26.07 2.96 3.99
C ARG A 12 -26.75 1.93 3.07
N LYS A 13 -27.58 2.37 2.11
CA LYS A 13 -28.30 1.47 1.20
C LYS A 13 -27.34 0.74 0.26
N PHE A 14 -26.34 1.46 -0.26
CA PHE A 14 -25.29 0.86 -1.10
C PHE A 14 -24.44 -0.17 -0.34
N LYS A 15 -24.03 0.14 0.90
CA LYS A 15 -23.30 -0.80 1.76
C LYS A 15 -24.10 -2.08 2.05
N LEU A 16 -25.41 -1.94 2.28
CA LEU A 16 -26.31 -3.08 2.47
C LEU A 16 -26.43 -3.95 1.23
N VAL A 17 -26.58 -3.35 0.04
CA VAL A 17 -26.63 -4.08 -1.23
C VAL A 17 -25.34 -4.89 -1.44
N ILE A 18 -24.17 -4.26 -1.27
CA ILE A 18 -22.89 -4.97 -1.38
C ILE A 18 -22.79 -6.09 -0.35
N TYR A 19 -23.19 -5.85 0.90
CA TYR A 19 -23.20 -6.88 1.94
C TYR A 19 -24.03 -8.10 1.51
N TYR A 20 -25.28 -7.90 1.08
CA TYR A 20 -26.15 -9.00 0.65
C TYR A 20 -25.59 -9.74 -0.56
N CYS A 21 -25.09 -9.03 -1.58
CA CYS A 21 -24.44 -9.65 -2.73
C CYS A 21 -23.22 -10.49 -2.32
N THR A 22 -22.40 -9.99 -1.39
CA THR A 22 -21.19 -10.71 -0.94
C THR A 22 -21.54 -11.95 -0.13
N VAL A 23 -22.58 -11.88 0.73
CA VAL A 23 -23.09 -13.03 1.47
C VAL A 23 -23.66 -14.08 0.53
N LEU A 24 -24.45 -13.69 -0.47
CA LEU A 24 -24.98 -14.62 -1.47
C LEU A 24 -23.87 -15.29 -2.27
N LEU A 25 -22.86 -14.55 -2.70
CA LEU A 25 -21.68 -15.10 -3.38
C LEU A 25 -20.88 -16.06 -2.49
N PHE A 26 -20.75 -15.76 -1.19
CA PHE A 26 -20.11 -16.66 -0.26
C PHE A 26 -20.89 -17.98 -0.11
N ILE A 27 -22.22 -17.91 0.02
CA ILE A 27 -23.07 -19.10 0.08
C ILE A 27 -22.97 -19.90 -1.22
N ASP A 28 -23.10 -19.24 -2.37
CA ASP A 28 -23.00 -19.85 -3.70
C ASP A 28 -21.64 -20.52 -3.92
N PHE A 29 -20.54 -19.86 -3.56
CA PHE A 29 -19.21 -20.43 -3.66
C PHE A 29 -19.04 -21.66 -2.77
N ASN A 30 -19.54 -21.65 -1.54
CA ASN A 30 -19.48 -22.83 -0.68
C ASN A 30 -20.38 -23.97 -1.19
N LEU A 31 -21.55 -23.64 -1.74
CA LEU A 31 -22.43 -24.60 -2.41
C LEU A 31 -21.74 -25.23 -3.62
N PHE A 32 -21.07 -24.42 -4.44
CA PHE A 32 -20.27 -24.87 -5.58
C PHE A 32 -19.15 -25.83 -5.12
N LEU A 33 -18.37 -25.44 -4.11
CA LEU A 33 -17.31 -26.28 -3.55
C LEU A 33 -17.85 -27.61 -2.99
N TYR A 34 -19.01 -27.59 -2.35
CA TYR A 34 -19.66 -28.80 -1.83
C TYR A 34 -20.16 -29.71 -2.95
N THR A 35 -20.79 -29.13 -3.98
CA THR A 35 -21.38 -29.86 -5.11
C THR A 35 -20.30 -30.47 -6.00
N ARG A 36 -19.19 -29.75 -6.20
CA ARG A 36 -18.04 -30.18 -7.02
C ARG A 36 -16.88 -30.72 -6.18
N ARG A 37 -17.14 -31.21 -4.96
CA ARG A 37 -16.11 -31.62 -4.00
C ARG A 37 -15.11 -32.63 -4.55
N GLU A 38 -15.56 -33.59 -5.37
CA GLU A 38 -14.69 -34.64 -5.91
C GLU A 38 -13.74 -34.12 -7.00
N GLU A 39 -14.19 -33.14 -7.79
CA GLU A 39 -13.33 -32.44 -8.75
C GLU A 39 -12.34 -31.53 -8.01
N TRP A 40 -12.81 -30.82 -6.98
CA TRP A 40 -11.98 -29.94 -6.17
C TRP A 40 -10.85 -30.69 -5.43
N LYS A 41 -11.13 -31.89 -4.91
CA LYS A 41 -10.11 -32.76 -4.27
C LYS A 41 -8.95 -33.11 -5.22
N LYS A 42 -9.19 -33.16 -6.53
CA LYS A 42 -8.16 -33.46 -7.55
C LYS A 42 -7.29 -32.26 -7.87
N ILE A 43 -7.84 -31.05 -7.77
CA ILE A 43 -7.15 -29.80 -8.14
C ILE A 43 -6.43 -29.18 -6.94
N ALA A 44 -7.07 -29.21 -5.76
CA ALA A 44 -6.60 -28.49 -4.58
C ALA A 44 -5.83 -29.40 -3.60
N PRO A 45 -4.60 -29.03 -3.21
CA PRO A 45 -3.84 -29.70 -2.15
C PRO A 45 -4.64 -29.83 -0.85
N SER A 46 -4.39 -30.91 -0.10
CA SER A 46 -5.07 -31.17 1.19
C SER A 46 -4.86 -30.03 2.19
N SER A 47 -3.69 -29.40 2.21
CA SER A 47 -3.38 -28.24 3.06
C SER A 47 -4.30 -27.05 2.82
N ILE A 48 -4.56 -26.70 1.56
CA ILE A 48 -5.46 -25.59 1.21
C ILE A 48 -6.90 -25.93 1.59
N ARG A 49 -7.32 -27.18 1.40
CA ARG A 49 -8.65 -27.66 1.80
C ARG A 49 -8.87 -27.56 3.31
N VAL A 50 -7.89 -28.01 4.11
CA VAL A 50 -7.93 -27.92 5.57
C VAL A 50 -7.93 -26.46 6.02
N LEU A 51 -7.04 -25.62 5.45
CA LEU A 51 -6.99 -24.19 5.77
C LEU A 51 -8.33 -23.50 5.45
N TYR A 52 -8.91 -23.82 4.30
CA TYR A 52 -10.19 -23.23 3.90
C TYR A 52 -11.31 -23.65 4.87
N LEU A 53 -11.44 -24.94 5.15
CA LEU A 53 -12.53 -25.49 5.96
C LEU A 53 -12.45 -25.09 7.43
N TYR A 54 -11.24 -25.03 8.00
CA TYR A 54 -11.05 -24.80 9.44
C TYR A 54 -10.65 -23.36 9.80
N ALA A 55 -10.13 -22.57 8.87
CA ALA A 55 -9.75 -21.19 9.14
C ALA A 55 -10.55 -20.19 8.30
N ILE A 56 -10.56 -20.31 6.98
CA ILE A 56 -11.11 -19.28 6.08
C ILE A 56 -12.64 -19.24 6.16
N ALA A 57 -13.32 -20.36 5.94
CA ALA A 57 -14.78 -20.41 5.93
C ALA A 57 -15.41 -20.04 7.28
N PRO A 58 -14.92 -20.55 8.45
CA PRO A 58 -15.44 -20.13 9.75
C PRO A 58 -15.20 -18.64 10.04
N SER A 59 -14.04 -18.10 9.65
CA SER A 59 -13.74 -16.67 9.83
C SER A 59 -14.64 -15.78 8.99
N LEU A 60 -14.86 -16.16 7.72
CA LEU A 60 -15.77 -15.44 6.82
C LEU A 60 -17.22 -15.54 7.29
N ALA A 61 -17.67 -16.72 7.73
CA ALA A 61 -18.99 -16.89 8.33
C ALA A 61 -19.17 -15.98 9.54
N TRP A 62 -18.19 -15.95 10.46
CA TRP A 62 -18.20 -15.04 11.61
C TRP A 62 -18.26 -13.56 11.22
N ILE A 63 -17.49 -13.15 10.20
CA ILE A 63 -17.50 -11.77 9.69
C ILE A 63 -18.88 -11.44 9.09
N PHE A 64 -19.44 -12.32 8.27
CA PHE A 64 -20.74 -12.11 7.64
C PHE A 64 -21.90 -12.16 8.63
N SER A 65 -21.81 -12.90 9.74
CA SER A 65 -22.81 -12.83 10.82
C SER A 65 -22.86 -11.47 11.52
N ASN A 66 -21.89 -10.58 11.28
CA ASN A 66 -21.79 -9.27 11.89
C ASN A 66 -21.86 -8.17 10.82
N PRO A 67 -23.07 -7.77 10.36
CA PRO A 67 -23.25 -6.81 9.26
C PRO A 67 -22.54 -5.47 9.50
N ASP A 68 -22.52 -4.99 10.75
CA ASP A 68 -21.82 -3.74 11.11
C ASP A 68 -20.31 -3.81 10.84
N ARG A 69 -19.67 -4.98 11.01
CA ARG A 69 -18.25 -5.16 10.73
C ARG A 69 -17.97 -5.12 9.23
N VAL A 70 -18.83 -5.73 8.42
CA VAL A 70 -18.72 -5.71 6.96
C VAL A 70 -19.00 -4.31 6.42
N MET A 71 -20.03 -3.63 6.92
CA MET A 71 -20.34 -2.24 6.55
C MET A 71 -19.22 -1.28 6.96
N SER A 72 -18.58 -1.48 8.12
CA SER A 72 -17.39 -0.73 8.53
C SER A 72 -16.19 -1.01 7.64
N LEU A 73 -15.99 -2.25 7.17
CA LEU A 73 -14.94 -2.61 6.22
C LEU A 73 -15.17 -1.96 4.85
N ILE A 74 -16.40 -2.02 4.34
CA ILE A 74 -16.80 -1.34 3.10
C ILE A 74 -16.61 0.16 3.25
N ASN A 75 -16.99 0.76 4.38
CA ASN A 75 -16.80 2.19 4.62
C ASN A 75 -15.31 2.57 4.67
N ALA A 76 -14.49 1.78 5.35
CA ALA A 76 -13.05 1.97 5.38
C ALA A 76 -12.46 1.87 3.96
N GLN A 77 -12.91 0.91 3.15
CA GLN A 77 -12.48 0.82 1.75
C GLN A 77 -13.02 1.94 0.86
N MET A 78 -14.24 2.43 1.08
CA MET A 78 -14.84 3.53 0.32
C MET A 78 -14.13 4.86 0.60
N ILE A 79 -13.90 5.18 1.87
CA ILE A 79 -13.13 6.36 2.28
C ILE A 79 -11.73 6.28 1.67
N VAL A 80 -11.06 5.13 1.76
CA VAL A 80 -9.72 5.02 1.17
C VAL A 80 -9.75 5.05 -0.37
N ASN A 81 -10.77 4.50 -1.03
CA ASN A 81 -10.92 4.58 -2.49
C ASN A 81 -11.30 5.97 -3.01
N GLU A 82 -11.93 6.82 -2.19
CA GLU A 82 -12.21 8.22 -2.51
C GLU A 82 -10.92 9.05 -2.55
N PHE A 83 -9.92 8.69 -1.73
CA PHE A 83 -8.66 9.43 -1.60
C PHE A 83 -7.44 8.71 -2.21
N VAL A 84 -7.60 7.49 -2.73
CA VAL A 84 -6.50 6.68 -3.27
C VAL A 84 -6.88 6.06 -4.62
N LYS A 85 -6.31 6.61 -5.70
CA LYS A 85 -6.43 6.08 -7.07
C LYS A 85 -5.89 4.65 -7.14
N SER A 86 -6.55 3.75 -7.88
CA SER A 86 -6.00 2.41 -8.18
C SER A 86 -4.59 2.56 -8.74
N PHE A 87 -3.70 1.62 -8.41
CA PHE A 87 -2.36 1.56 -8.97
C PHE A 87 -2.38 1.66 -10.51
N ILE A 88 -3.25 0.89 -11.15
CA ILE A 88 -3.41 0.88 -12.62
C ILE A 88 -3.88 2.25 -13.12
N LEU A 89 -4.87 2.86 -12.46
CA LEU A 89 -5.34 4.20 -12.85
C LEU A 89 -4.29 5.29 -12.59
N ALA A 90 -3.49 5.14 -11.54
CA ALA A 90 -2.40 6.04 -11.22
C ALA A 90 -1.27 5.99 -12.25
N LEU A 91 -1.04 4.83 -12.90
CA LEU A 91 -0.15 4.74 -14.04
C LEU A 91 -0.58 5.69 -15.15
N PHE A 92 -1.88 5.90 -15.38
CA PHE A 92 -2.40 6.73 -16.49
C PHE A 92 -2.70 8.20 -16.12
N SER A 93 -2.78 8.55 -14.84
CA SER A 93 -3.06 9.92 -14.41
C SER A 93 -1.82 10.83 -14.41
N ALA A 94 -1.94 12.04 -14.98
CA ALA A 94 -0.87 13.04 -15.03
C ALA A 94 -0.60 13.70 -13.64
N PRO A 95 0.67 14.01 -13.29
CA PRO A 95 1.10 14.52 -11.97
C PRO A 95 0.37 15.76 -11.41
N SER A 96 -0.31 16.52 -12.25
CA SER A 96 -0.70 17.91 -11.98
C SER A 96 -2.19 18.14 -11.72
N SER A 97 -3.07 17.16 -11.92
CA SER A 97 -4.51 17.44 -12.00
C SER A 97 -5.34 17.12 -10.75
N THR A 98 -4.77 16.61 -9.66
CA THR A 98 -5.56 16.30 -8.44
C THR A 98 -4.81 16.57 -7.14
N ILE A 99 -5.43 17.35 -6.25
CA ILE A 99 -5.04 17.57 -4.85
C ILE A 99 -5.79 16.56 -3.96
N PRO A 100 -5.15 15.93 -2.96
CA PRO A 100 -3.70 15.95 -2.74
C PRO A 100 -3.01 15.08 -3.79
N VAL A 101 -1.85 15.56 -4.25
CA VAL A 101 -0.95 14.92 -5.20
C VAL A 101 -0.40 13.63 -4.56
N SER A 102 -1.24 12.60 -4.48
CA SER A 102 -0.81 11.22 -4.20
C SER A 102 -0.36 10.58 -5.51
N HIS A 103 0.50 11.27 -6.25
CA HIS A 103 1.10 10.64 -7.42
C HIS A 103 2.03 9.55 -6.93
N VAL A 104 1.59 8.33 -7.24
CA VAL A 104 2.25 7.04 -7.02
C VAL A 104 3.66 7.07 -7.60
N PHE A 105 3.84 7.81 -8.68
CA PHE A 105 5.09 7.96 -9.40
C PHE A 105 5.31 9.41 -9.79
N GLN A 106 6.53 9.92 -9.59
CA GLN A 106 6.94 11.19 -10.19
C GLN A 106 6.97 11.05 -11.71
N GLU A 107 7.45 9.90 -12.18
CA GLU A 107 7.59 9.56 -13.59
C GLU A 107 6.79 8.29 -13.92
N PRO A 108 5.45 8.37 -13.98
CA PRO A 108 4.59 7.22 -14.27
C PRO A 108 4.84 6.63 -15.67
N TRP A 109 5.45 7.39 -16.58
CA TRP A 109 5.78 6.94 -17.93
C TRP A 109 6.82 5.83 -17.94
N ILE A 110 7.78 5.82 -16.99
CA ILE A 110 8.76 4.75 -16.84
C ILE A 110 7.98 3.44 -16.72
N PHE A 111 7.09 3.37 -15.73
CA PHE A 111 6.25 2.19 -15.49
C PHE A 111 5.38 1.77 -16.67
N ARG A 112 4.86 2.73 -17.46
CA ARG A 112 4.14 2.42 -18.69
C ARG A 112 5.05 1.74 -19.70
N ILE A 113 6.23 2.29 -19.95
CA ILE A 113 7.22 1.71 -20.87
C ILE A 113 7.58 0.29 -20.44
N PHE A 114 7.74 0.02 -19.14
CA PHE A 114 8.04 -1.34 -18.68
C PHE A 114 6.86 -2.28 -18.78
N PHE A 115 5.66 -1.88 -18.33
CA PHE A 115 4.49 -2.76 -18.34
C PHE A 115 4.09 -3.11 -19.79
N PHE A 116 4.00 -2.11 -20.66
CA PHE A 116 3.71 -2.34 -22.08
C PHE A 116 4.91 -2.91 -22.83
N GLY A 117 6.13 -2.57 -22.44
CA GLY A 117 7.35 -3.09 -23.04
C GLY A 117 7.53 -4.57 -22.79
N VAL A 118 7.35 -5.05 -21.54
CA VAL A 118 7.36 -6.49 -21.22
C VAL A 118 6.29 -7.21 -22.04
N PHE A 119 5.06 -6.68 -22.06
CA PHE A 119 3.97 -7.30 -22.82
C PHE A 119 4.27 -7.36 -24.33
N ALA A 120 4.79 -6.28 -24.91
CA ALA A 120 5.20 -6.22 -26.30
C ALA A 120 6.36 -7.19 -26.60
N LEU A 121 7.37 -7.28 -25.72
CA LEU A 121 8.50 -8.20 -25.88
C LEU A 121 8.03 -9.66 -25.84
N ILE A 122 7.10 -10.02 -24.95
CA ILE A 122 6.49 -11.36 -24.91
C ILE A 122 5.83 -11.66 -26.26
N LEU A 123 4.96 -10.76 -26.75
CA LEU A 123 4.26 -10.95 -28.02
C LEU A 123 5.22 -11.05 -29.21
N ILE A 124 6.24 -10.19 -29.25
CA ILE A 124 7.26 -10.18 -30.32
C ILE A 124 8.08 -11.46 -30.30
N PHE A 125 8.55 -11.89 -29.12
CA PHE A 125 9.35 -13.11 -28.96
C PHE A 125 8.62 -14.34 -29.49
N PHE A 126 7.37 -14.55 -29.04
CA PHE A 126 6.59 -15.70 -29.49
C PHE A 126 6.13 -15.58 -30.95
N ARG A 127 5.92 -14.37 -31.48
CA ARG A 127 5.64 -14.17 -32.91
C ARG A 127 6.82 -14.59 -33.78
N ILE A 128 8.04 -14.24 -33.38
CA ILE A 128 9.26 -14.60 -34.10
C ILE A 128 9.48 -16.12 -34.03
N LYS A 129 9.39 -16.71 -32.85
CA LYS A 129 9.64 -18.16 -32.67
C LYS A 129 8.62 -19.07 -33.38
N ASN A 130 7.35 -18.66 -33.44
CA ASN A 130 6.26 -19.52 -33.92
C ASN A 130 5.77 -19.22 -35.34
N LYS A 131 6.50 -18.42 -36.13
CA LYS A 131 6.19 -18.08 -37.53
C LYS A 131 4.70 -17.76 -37.77
N GLY A 132 4.04 -17.09 -36.81
CA GLY A 132 2.65 -16.62 -36.95
C GLY A 132 1.52 -17.57 -36.53
N ASN A 133 1.80 -18.77 -36.01
CA ASN A 133 0.73 -19.71 -35.62
C ASN A 133 0.22 -19.47 -34.18
N PHE A 134 -0.86 -18.68 -34.05
CA PHE A 134 -1.32 -18.11 -32.78
C PHE A 134 -1.73 -19.14 -31.70
N PHE A 135 -2.44 -20.21 -32.06
CA PHE A 135 -2.95 -21.18 -31.08
C PHE A 135 -1.86 -22.11 -30.51
N TYR A 136 -0.90 -22.52 -31.34
CA TYR A 136 0.28 -23.26 -30.87
C TYR A 136 1.18 -22.38 -29.97
N SER A 137 1.18 -21.07 -30.26
CA SER A 137 1.89 -20.07 -29.48
C SER A 137 1.43 -19.96 -28.04
N VAL A 138 0.12 -20.08 -27.74
CA VAL A 138 -0.40 -19.91 -26.38
C VAL A 138 0.06 -21.03 -25.43
N SER A 139 0.01 -22.28 -25.87
CA SER A 139 0.43 -23.43 -25.06
C SER A 139 1.93 -23.40 -24.74
N GLN A 140 2.76 -23.03 -25.70
CA GLN A 140 4.20 -22.84 -25.46
C GLN A 140 4.48 -21.60 -24.59
N THR A 141 3.71 -20.53 -24.75
CA THR A 141 3.82 -19.31 -23.92
C THR A 141 3.59 -19.64 -22.45
N LEU A 142 2.58 -20.45 -22.13
CA LEU A 142 2.26 -20.83 -20.75
C LEU A 142 3.28 -21.78 -20.12
N LYS A 143 4.03 -22.55 -20.91
CA LYS A 143 5.10 -23.45 -20.43
C LYS A 143 6.43 -22.73 -20.18
N ASP A 144 6.54 -21.48 -20.61
CA ASP A 144 7.79 -20.74 -20.51
C ASP A 144 8.05 -20.24 -19.08
N PRO A 145 9.23 -20.52 -18.49
CA PRO A 145 9.52 -20.16 -17.10
C PRO A 145 9.59 -18.64 -16.88
N LEU A 146 10.03 -17.86 -17.88
CA LEU A 146 10.10 -16.40 -17.77
C LEU A 146 8.69 -15.79 -17.86
N VAL A 147 7.80 -16.35 -18.67
CA VAL A 147 6.37 -15.99 -18.68
C VAL A 147 5.73 -16.31 -17.33
N ALA A 148 6.00 -17.48 -16.75
CA ALA A 148 5.47 -17.86 -15.44
C ALA A 148 5.92 -16.89 -14.34
N VAL A 149 7.22 -16.60 -14.25
CA VAL A 149 7.77 -15.63 -13.29
C VAL A 149 7.18 -14.23 -13.49
N THR A 150 7.08 -13.78 -14.74
CA THR A 150 6.46 -12.49 -15.08
C THR A 150 5.00 -12.47 -14.61
N SER A 151 4.23 -13.53 -14.90
CA SER A 151 2.82 -13.62 -14.55
C SER A 151 2.59 -13.64 -13.04
N ILE A 152 3.41 -14.40 -12.29
CA ILE A 152 3.36 -14.43 -10.82
C ILE A 152 3.59 -13.03 -10.25
N LEU A 153 4.59 -12.33 -10.76
CA LEU A 153 4.94 -11.01 -10.25
C LEU A 153 3.87 -9.96 -10.59
N PHE A 154 3.29 -10.00 -11.79
CA PHE A 154 2.16 -9.13 -12.17
C PHE A 154 0.89 -9.47 -11.37
N LEU A 155 0.61 -10.76 -11.14
CA LEU A 155 -0.50 -11.20 -10.30
C LEU A 155 -0.34 -10.68 -8.87
N GLN A 156 0.88 -10.65 -8.34
CA GLN A 156 1.15 -10.07 -7.03
C GLN A 156 0.76 -8.57 -6.97
N TYR A 157 1.05 -7.78 -8.01
CA TYR A 157 0.58 -6.39 -8.09
C TYR A 157 -0.94 -6.28 -8.15
N LEU A 158 -1.60 -7.15 -8.92
CA LEU A 158 -3.07 -7.18 -9.00
C LEU A 158 -3.70 -7.56 -7.66
N VAL A 159 -3.16 -8.58 -6.98
CA VAL A 159 -3.61 -9.01 -5.67
C VAL A 159 -3.39 -7.90 -4.65
N ILE A 160 -2.24 -7.23 -4.66
CA ILE A 160 -1.97 -6.09 -3.77
C ILE A 160 -2.96 -4.94 -4.03
N ASP A 161 -3.19 -4.55 -5.30
CA ASP A 161 -4.14 -3.47 -5.63
C ASP A 161 -5.59 -3.84 -5.26
N ALA A 162 -5.96 -5.12 -5.38
CA ALA A 162 -7.30 -5.61 -5.05
C ALA A 162 -7.53 -5.82 -3.54
N THR A 163 -6.51 -6.29 -2.80
CA THR A 163 -6.65 -6.68 -1.39
C THR A 163 -6.23 -5.59 -0.40
N THR A 164 -5.36 -4.66 -0.80
CA THR A 164 -4.92 -3.58 0.09
C THR A 164 -5.85 -2.38 -0.02
N GLY A 165 -6.77 -2.27 0.94
CA GLY A 165 -7.65 -1.11 1.07
C GLY A 165 -6.86 0.20 1.23
N ASN A 166 -5.74 0.15 1.95
CA ASN A 166 -4.75 1.22 2.01
C ASN A 166 -3.74 1.01 0.88
N LYS A 167 -3.95 1.62 -0.30
CA LYS A 167 -3.00 1.55 -1.43
C LYS A 167 -1.77 2.41 -1.13
N GLN A 168 -1.12 2.10 -0.02
CA GLN A 168 0.13 2.70 0.36
C GLN A 168 1.17 2.18 -0.61
N LEU A 169 1.89 3.13 -1.16
CA LEU A 169 2.78 2.94 -2.31
C LEU A 169 3.95 2.01 -1.99
N ARG A 170 4.19 1.74 -0.71
CA ARG A 170 5.15 0.75 -0.19
C ARG A 170 5.10 -0.62 -0.82
N HIS A 171 3.90 -1.15 -0.98
CA HIS A 171 3.72 -2.53 -1.44
C HIS A 171 4.02 -2.64 -2.94
N VAL A 172 4.04 -1.50 -3.64
CA VAL A 172 4.27 -1.38 -5.08
C VAL A 172 5.74 -1.08 -5.41
N PHE A 173 6.49 -0.42 -4.52
CA PHE A 173 7.89 -0.07 -4.79
C PHE A 173 8.89 -1.19 -4.50
N ALA A 174 8.59 -2.09 -3.55
CA ALA A 174 9.47 -3.19 -3.19
C ALA A 174 9.80 -4.15 -4.36
N PRO A 175 8.87 -4.50 -5.28
CA PRO A 175 9.17 -5.36 -6.41
C PRO A 175 9.72 -4.60 -7.63
N LEU A 176 9.98 -3.29 -7.54
CA LEU A 176 10.45 -2.48 -8.66
C LEU A 176 11.79 -2.96 -9.24
N PRO A 177 12.83 -3.21 -8.42
CA PRO A 177 14.09 -3.75 -8.94
C PRO A 177 13.87 -5.11 -9.63
N THR A 178 12.96 -5.92 -9.11
CA THR A 178 12.62 -7.22 -9.72
C THR A 178 11.94 -7.07 -11.08
N LEU A 179 11.06 -6.08 -11.26
CA LEU A 179 10.43 -5.76 -12.55
C LEU A 179 11.48 -5.42 -13.62
N PHE A 180 12.43 -4.55 -13.29
CA PHE A 180 13.49 -4.16 -14.23
C PHE A 180 14.42 -5.32 -14.58
N THR A 181 14.72 -6.18 -13.60
CA THR A 181 15.49 -7.40 -13.83
C THR A 181 14.74 -8.33 -14.80
N ILE A 182 13.45 -8.59 -14.57
CA ILE A 182 12.64 -9.42 -15.49
C ILE A 182 12.58 -8.82 -16.90
N PHE A 183 12.42 -7.50 -17.02
CA PHE A 183 12.44 -6.84 -18.32
C PHE A 183 13.79 -7.01 -19.04
N SER A 184 14.92 -6.87 -18.32
CA SER A 184 16.25 -7.13 -18.90
C SER A 184 16.42 -8.57 -19.37
N LEU A 185 15.88 -9.55 -18.62
CA LEU A 185 15.91 -10.96 -19.01
C LEU A 185 15.09 -11.21 -20.28
N TRP A 186 13.95 -10.53 -20.44
CA TRP A 186 13.17 -10.58 -21.68
C TRP A 186 13.94 -10.03 -22.88
N VAL A 187 14.69 -8.94 -22.69
CA VAL A 187 15.55 -8.38 -23.74
C VAL A 187 16.67 -9.35 -24.10
N PHE A 188 17.32 -9.99 -23.11
CA PHE A 188 18.43 -10.91 -23.37
C PHE A 188 18.04 -12.17 -24.16
N ARG A 189 16.75 -12.53 -24.21
CA ARG A 189 16.30 -13.63 -25.07
C ARG A 189 16.53 -13.39 -26.56
N PHE A 190 16.62 -12.13 -26.98
CA PHE A 190 16.90 -11.79 -28.38
C PHE A 190 18.38 -11.90 -28.76
N ILE A 191 19.25 -12.35 -27.84
CA ILE A 191 20.67 -12.62 -28.13
C ILE A 191 20.84 -13.88 -28.99
N GLU A 192 19.92 -14.83 -28.87
CA GLU A 192 19.95 -16.11 -29.59
C GLU A 192 19.50 -15.98 -31.06
N GLU A 193 19.06 -14.79 -31.49
CA GLU A 193 18.59 -14.54 -32.85
C GLU A 193 19.75 -14.40 -33.85
N ASP A 194 19.53 -14.88 -35.09
CA ASP A 194 20.54 -14.89 -36.16
C ASP A 194 20.94 -13.48 -36.63
N SER A 195 20.07 -12.49 -36.40
CA SER A 195 20.32 -11.10 -36.79
C SER A 195 21.38 -10.45 -35.91
N LYS A 196 22.59 -10.22 -36.47
CA LYS A 196 23.69 -9.51 -35.78
C LYS A 196 23.25 -8.18 -35.18
N LYS A 197 22.46 -7.37 -35.90
CA LYS A 197 21.98 -6.06 -35.42
C LYS A 197 21.07 -6.21 -34.19
N LEU A 198 20.15 -7.17 -34.22
CA LEU A 198 19.22 -7.42 -33.12
C LEU A 198 19.96 -7.93 -31.89
N LYS A 199 20.92 -8.84 -32.09
CA LYS A 199 21.79 -9.36 -31.05
C LYS A 199 22.59 -8.26 -30.35
N TYR A 200 23.26 -7.39 -31.11
CA TYR A 200 23.99 -6.25 -30.53
C TYR A 200 23.07 -5.29 -29.78
N ALA A 201 21.90 -4.97 -30.34
CA ALA A 201 20.92 -4.11 -29.66
C ALA A 201 20.42 -4.74 -28.35
N ALA A 202 20.13 -6.04 -28.35
CA ALA A 202 19.68 -6.78 -27.17
C ALA A 202 20.76 -6.82 -26.08
N ILE A 203 22.03 -7.04 -26.44
CA ILE A 203 23.15 -7.01 -25.49
C ILE A 203 23.25 -5.62 -24.88
N VAL A 204 23.39 -4.57 -25.68
CA VAL A 204 23.61 -3.21 -25.17
C VAL A 204 22.43 -2.75 -24.32
N PHE A 205 21.21 -2.86 -24.83
CA PHE A 205 20.02 -2.41 -24.12
C PHE A 205 19.76 -3.26 -22.87
N GLY A 206 19.85 -4.59 -22.98
CA GLY A 206 19.65 -5.51 -21.87
C GLY A 206 20.66 -5.26 -20.75
N THR A 207 21.94 -5.05 -21.08
CA THR A 207 22.99 -4.74 -20.10
C THR A 207 22.76 -3.40 -19.43
N VAL A 208 22.38 -2.34 -20.16
CA VAL A 208 22.07 -1.03 -19.56
C VAL A 208 20.91 -1.13 -18.57
N VAL A 209 19.82 -1.80 -18.97
CA VAL A 209 18.66 -2.03 -18.09
C VAL A 209 19.05 -2.88 -16.88
N PHE A 210 19.84 -3.93 -17.08
CA PHE A 210 20.28 -4.82 -16.01
C PHE A 210 21.16 -4.08 -14.99
N ILE A 211 22.16 -3.32 -15.44
CA ILE A 211 23.01 -2.49 -14.57
C ILE A 211 22.16 -1.47 -13.80
N TRP A 212 21.21 -0.83 -14.48
CA TRP A 212 20.31 0.12 -13.82
C TRP A 212 19.45 -0.57 -12.76
N SER A 213 18.88 -1.74 -13.07
CA SER A 213 18.14 -2.57 -12.12
C SER A 213 18.97 -2.97 -10.92
N SER A 214 20.17 -3.52 -11.15
CA SER A 214 21.13 -3.90 -10.10
C SER A 214 21.48 -2.72 -9.21
N SER A 215 21.62 -1.52 -9.78
CA SER A 215 21.91 -0.30 -9.00
C SER A 215 20.82 0.01 -7.98
N LEU A 216 19.55 -0.34 -8.24
CA LEU A 216 18.45 -0.11 -7.30
C LEU A 216 18.49 -1.04 -6.08
N TYR A 217 19.17 -2.18 -6.17
CA TYR A 217 19.38 -3.07 -5.03
C TYR A 217 20.47 -2.55 -4.08
N VAL A 218 21.48 -1.85 -4.60
CA VAL A 218 22.68 -1.42 -3.84
C VAL A 218 22.71 0.06 -3.47
N ARG A 219 21.90 0.90 -4.11
CA ARG A 219 21.74 2.32 -3.74
C ARG A 219 21.18 2.45 -2.32
N GLU A 220 21.31 3.65 -1.75
CA GLU A 220 20.74 3.97 -0.44
C GLU A 220 19.24 3.64 -0.38
N GLY A 221 18.84 2.86 0.64
CA GLY A 221 17.51 2.30 0.79
C GLY A 221 17.19 1.04 -0.04
N GLY A 222 18.13 0.54 -0.86
CA GLY A 222 18.02 -0.72 -1.57
C GLY A 222 18.27 -1.94 -0.68
N LEU A 223 17.65 -3.08 -1.00
CA LEU A 223 17.65 -4.32 -0.19
C LEU A 223 19.05 -4.82 0.20
N LEU A 224 20.05 -4.62 -0.65
CA LEU A 224 21.42 -5.10 -0.45
C LEU A 224 22.34 -4.04 0.18
N SER A 225 21.80 -2.89 0.59
CA SER A 225 22.57 -1.84 1.28
C SER A 225 22.49 -2.03 2.80
N ASP A 226 23.60 -1.79 3.50
CA ASP A 226 23.66 -1.69 4.97
C ASP A 226 22.60 -0.73 5.55
N SER A 227 22.25 0.27 4.75
CA SER A 227 21.30 1.32 5.08
C SER A 227 19.85 0.81 5.18
N PHE A 228 19.54 -0.31 4.51
CA PHE A 228 18.21 -0.92 4.48
C PHE A 228 17.73 -1.34 5.87
N GLU A 229 18.58 -2.08 6.59
CA GLU A 229 18.27 -2.54 7.95
C GLU A 229 18.48 -1.43 8.98
N LYS A 230 19.56 -0.64 8.85
CA LYS A 230 19.99 0.33 9.87
C LYS A 230 19.13 1.59 9.91
N VAL A 231 18.71 2.10 8.76
CA VAL A 231 17.97 3.38 8.66
C VAL A 231 16.47 3.17 8.46
N GLN A 232 16.04 1.90 8.32
CA GLN A 232 14.65 1.53 8.01
C GLN A 232 14.07 2.43 6.91
N TYR A 233 14.78 2.52 5.77
CA TYR A 233 14.38 3.32 4.60
C TYR A 233 13.08 2.86 3.94
N PHE A 234 12.38 1.87 4.48
CA PHE A 234 10.96 1.69 4.21
C PHE A 234 10.14 2.83 4.84
N CYS A 235 10.42 4.05 4.39
CA CYS A 235 9.37 5.00 4.16
C CYS A 235 8.59 4.55 2.94
N LEU A 236 7.31 4.42 3.17
CA LEU A 236 6.43 3.53 2.45
C LEU A 236 5.91 4.14 1.13
N LYS A 237 6.77 4.87 0.41
CA LYS A 237 6.41 5.70 -0.74
C LYS A 237 7.56 6.17 -1.68
N GLY A 238 8.72 5.51 -1.69
CA GLY A 238 9.74 5.65 -2.76
C GLY A 238 11.13 6.14 -2.29
N PHE A 239 12.08 6.22 -3.23
CA PHE A 239 13.50 6.56 -3.02
C PHE A 239 13.78 8.01 -2.56
N ARG A 240 12.74 8.80 -2.27
CA ARG A 240 12.84 10.22 -1.90
C ARG A 240 12.94 10.38 -0.39
N THR A 241 14.15 10.26 0.13
CA THR A 241 14.45 10.38 1.56
C THR A 241 14.02 11.74 2.13
N ASP A 242 14.13 12.81 1.34
CA ASP A 242 13.73 14.19 1.66
C ASP A 242 12.24 14.33 1.99
N LEU A 243 11.36 13.64 1.25
CA LEU A 243 9.92 13.75 1.43
C LEU A 243 9.45 13.15 2.77
N PHE A 244 10.19 12.16 3.28
CA PHE A 244 9.88 11.44 4.51
C PHE A 244 10.70 11.86 5.71
N GLN A 245 11.76 12.63 5.49
CA GLN A 245 12.59 13.16 6.55
C GLN A 245 11.77 13.85 7.65
N PRO A 246 10.69 14.61 7.37
CA PRO A 246 9.87 15.18 8.44
C PRO A 246 9.26 14.13 9.37
N ALA A 247 8.86 12.96 8.87
CA ALA A 247 8.32 11.89 9.71
C ALA A 247 9.39 11.26 10.61
N LYS A 248 10.62 11.13 10.09
CA LYS A 248 11.79 10.68 10.87
C LYS A 248 12.17 11.71 11.93
N ASP A 249 12.20 12.99 11.57
CA ASP A 249 12.57 14.08 12.46
C ASP A 249 11.56 14.23 13.61
N LEU A 250 10.26 14.09 13.34
CA LEU A 250 9.21 14.06 14.37
C LEU A 250 9.41 12.86 15.30
N THR A 251 9.61 11.66 14.73
CA THR A 251 9.88 10.43 15.49
C THR A 251 11.16 10.52 16.32
N ALA A 252 12.18 11.24 15.86
CA ALA A 252 13.42 11.44 16.61
C ALA A 252 13.17 12.20 17.93
N LYS A 253 12.13 13.03 18.02
CA LYS A 253 11.85 13.87 19.20
C LYS A 253 11.12 13.18 20.34
N ILE A 254 10.57 11.97 20.15
CA ILE A 254 9.90 11.19 21.21
C ILE A 254 10.86 10.19 21.87
N SER A 255 10.60 9.75 23.11
CA SER A 255 11.40 8.73 23.79
C SER A 255 10.93 7.31 23.40
N PRO A 256 11.86 6.33 23.27
CA PRO A 256 11.49 4.94 23.02
C PRO A 256 10.73 4.27 24.19
N GLU A 257 10.90 4.75 25.43
CA GLU A 257 10.20 4.27 26.62
C GLU A 257 8.87 5.00 26.88
N GLY A 258 8.57 6.07 26.13
CA GLY A 258 7.40 6.91 26.36
C GLY A 258 6.07 6.19 26.08
N LYS A 259 5.03 6.54 26.85
CA LYS A 259 3.67 6.02 26.69
C LYS A 259 2.75 7.15 26.19
N TYR A 260 2.53 7.15 24.89
CA TYR A 260 1.88 8.22 24.15
C TYR A 260 0.50 7.84 23.61
N ILE A 261 -0.49 8.69 23.88
CA ILE A 261 -1.75 8.78 23.13
C ILE A 261 -1.64 9.90 22.09
N VAL A 262 -2.06 9.66 20.85
CA VAL A 262 -1.71 10.55 19.74
C VAL A 262 -2.93 11.07 18.98
N PHE A 263 -2.88 12.37 18.71
CA PHE A 263 -3.78 13.12 17.85
C PHE A 263 -2.99 13.58 16.62
N ASN A 264 -3.00 12.71 15.61
CA ASN A 264 -2.34 13.02 14.35
C ASN A 264 -3.33 13.75 13.44
N GLY A 265 -3.26 15.07 13.46
CA GLY A 265 -4.14 15.97 12.72
C GLY A 265 -4.05 15.82 11.21
N PHE A 266 -3.00 15.18 10.68
CA PHE A 266 -2.92 14.87 9.25
C PHE A 266 -3.86 13.73 8.82
N HIS A 267 -4.56 13.06 9.75
CA HIS A 267 -5.67 12.15 9.42
C HIS A 267 -7.03 12.86 9.37
N GLU A 268 -7.11 14.13 9.76
CA GLU A 268 -8.35 14.89 9.79
C GLU A 268 -8.63 15.57 8.45
N GLU A 269 -9.91 15.60 8.05
CA GLU A 269 -10.37 16.09 6.75
C GLU A 269 -9.92 17.52 6.45
N PHE A 270 -9.95 18.40 7.46
CA PHE A 270 -9.54 19.80 7.33
C PHE A 270 -8.03 20.00 7.10
N ASN A 271 -7.23 18.92 7.16
CA ASN A 271 -5.79 18.94 6.85
C ASN A 271 -5.44 18.14 5.58
N PHE A 272 -6.44 17.71 4.79
CA PHE A 272 -6.20 16.86 3.62
C PHE A 272 -5.47 17.56 2.47
N ASP A 273 -5.56 18.89 2.39
CA ASP A 273 -4.83 19.73 1.45
C ASP A 273 -3.36 19.96 1.86
N LYS A 274 -2.99 19.61 3.10
CA LYS A 274 -1.65 19.89 3.66
C LYS A 274 -0.64 18.80 3.28
N LYS A 275 0.62 19.21 3.12
CA LYS A 275 1.74 18.30 2.75
C LYS A 275 1.87 17.10 3.68
N GLY A 276 1.65 17.27 4.98
CA GLY A 276 1.78 16.17 5.95
C GLY A 276 0.70 15.10 5.84
N ARG A 277 -0.40 15.31 5.10
CA ARG A 277 -1.40 14.27 4.82
C ARG A 277 -0.79 13.01 4.22
N LEU A 278 0.19 13.18 3.34
CA LEU A 278 0.88 12.08 2.68
C LEU A 278 1.75 11.25 3.65
N LEU A 279 2.14 11.85 4.78
CA LEU A 279 3.02 11.29 5.81
C LEU A 279 2.26 10.80 7.05
N ALA A 280 0.95 11.05 7.16
CA ALA A 280 0.16 10.77 8.36
C ALA A 280 0.37 9.33 8.89
N SER A 281 0.24 8.33 8.01
CA SER A 281 0.46 6.92 8.40
C SER A 281 1.92 6.58 8.67
N GLU A 282 2.86 7.28 8.04
CA GLU A 282 4.30 7.04 8.21
C GLU A 282 4.76 7.52 9.58
N ILE A 283 4.30 8.71 9.98
CA ILE A 283 4.51 9.27 11.31
C ILE A 283 4.04 8.26 12.37
N ASP A 284 2.82 7.74 12.24
CA ASP A 284 2.28 6.77 13.20
C ASP A 284 3.07 5.46 13.26
N LEU A 285 3.53 4.98 12.11
CA LEU A 285 4.27 3.74 12.03
C LEU A 285 5.66 3.89 12.66
N LEU A 286 6.42 4.91 12.27
CA LEU A 286 7.77 5.14 12.76
C LEU A 286 7.77 5.35 14.29
N MET A 287 6.83 6.14 14.80
CA MET A 287 6.69 6.33 16.25
C MET A 287 6.29 5.03 16.97
N ARG A 288 5.38 4.23 16.38
CA ARG A 288 5.03 2.92 16.92
C ARG A 288 6.22 1.97 16.94
N MET A 289 7.02 1.92 15.88
CA MET A 289 8.22 1.09 15.81
C MET A 289 9.25 1.53 16.86
N LYS A 290 9.47 2.85 17.02
CA LYS A 290 10.40 3.37 18.04
C LYS A 290 10.01 2.98 19.47
N THR A 291 8.71 2.92 19.75
CA THR A 291 8.19 2.55 21.08
C THR A 291 7.89 1.06 21.24
N LEU A 292 8.14 0.23 20.23
CA LEU A 292 7.63 -1.15 20.15
C LEU A 292 8.09 -2.03 21.31
N SER A 293 9.33 -1.87 21.76
CA SER A 293 9.97 -2.74 22.76
C SER A 293 9.73 -2.30 24.20
N LYS A 294 9.79 -0.99 24.49
CA LYS A 294 9.80 -0.45 25.86
C LYS A 294 8.71 0.57 26.16
N GLY A 295 8.05 1.09 25.14
CA GLY A 295 7.09 2.18 25.27
C GLY A 295 5.68 1.76 24.86
N LYS A 296 4.86 2.77 24.59
CA LYS A 296 3.51 2.55 24.04
C LYS A 296 3.13 3.72 23.14
N TYR A 297 2.62 3.40 21.96
CA TYR A 297 2.10 4.40 21.03
C TYR A 297 0.73 3.99 20.52
N ARG A 298 -0.27 4.85 20.68
CA ARG A 298 -1.62 4.63 20.17
C ARG A 298 -2.23 5.93 19.66
N ASN A 299 -2.99 5.85 18.57
CA ASN A 299 -3.82 6.97 18.13
C ASN A 299 -5.12 6.97 18.95
N ASP A 300 -5.58 8.15 19.38
CA ASP A 300 -6.85 8.28 20.07
C ASP A 300 -8.02 7.87 19.16
N SER A 301 -9.04 7.25 19.77
CA SER A 301 -10.28 6.94 19.10
C SER A 301 -11.41 6.94 20.13
N ARG A 302 -12.37 7.84 19.95
CA ARG A 302 -13.55 7.97 20.81
C ARG A 302 -14.31 6.63 20.99
N HIS A 303 -14.29 5.77 19.97
CA HIS A 303 -15.06 4.51 19.99
C HIS A 303 -14.33 3.36 20.70
N LYS A 304 -12.99 3.37 20.72
CA LYS A 304 -12.19 2.24 21.23
C LYS A 304 -11.57 2.52 22.59
N TRP A 305 -11.17 3.76 22.86
CA TRP A 305 -10.38 4.09 24.04
C TRP A 305 -11.17 4.98 24.96
N LYS A 306 -11.80 4.39 25.97
CA LYS A 306 -12.64 5.12 26.93
C LYS A 306 -11.84 5.82 28.04
N SER A 307 -10.58 5.42 28.27
CA SER A 307 -9.67 6.00 29.27
C SER A 307 -8.25 6.15 28.71
N TRP A 308 -7.46 7.05 29.30
CA TRP A 308 -6.05 7.29 28.99
C TRP A 308 -5.09 6.90 30.12
N GLU A 309 -5.53 6.17 31.14
CA GLU A 309 -4.73 5.82 32.33
C GLU A 309 -3.36 5.18 32.02
N GLU A 310 -3.27 4.41 30.94
CA GLU A 310 -2.04 3.73 30.54
C GLU A 310 -1.02 4.63 29.83
N PHE A 311 -1.35 5.90 29.56
CA PHE A 311 -0.51 6.86 28.86
C PHE A 311 -0.05 7.98 29.80
N SER A 312 1.23 8.30 29.75
CA SER A 312 1.81 9.41 30.53
C SER A 312 1.81 10.72 29.76
N SER A 313 1.63 10.70 28.44
CA SER A 313 1.67 11.89 27.61
C SER A 313 0.75 11.80 26.39
N ALA A 314 0.27 12.95 25.93
CA ALA A 314 -0.45 13.10 24.68
C ALA A 314 0.42 13.81 23.64
N LEU A 315 0.44 13.31 22.40
CA LEU A 315 1.10 13.96 21.27
C LEU A 315 0.06 14.55 20.34
N VAL A 316 0.17 15.83 20.02
CA VAL A 316 -0.67 16.52 19.02
C VAL A 316 0.23 16.90 17.85
N ILE A 317 -0.02 16.31 16.69
CA ILE A 317 0.80 16.46 15.47
C ILE A 317 -0.03 17.15 14.41
N THR A 318 0.41 18.31 13.93
CA THR A 318 -0.37 19.21 13.06
C THR A 318 0.52 19.94 12.06
N PRO A 319 -0.04 20.60 11.02
CA PRO A 319 0.74 21.45 10.12
C PRO A 319 1.40 22.62 10.85
N THR A 320 0.67 23.25 11.78
CA THR A 320 1.11 24.40 12.57
C THR A 320 0.82 24.16 14.05
N CYS A 321 1.68 24.68 14.93
CA CYS A 321 1.50 24.53 16.36
C CYS A 321 0.28 25.29 16.84
N GLY A 322 -0.60 24.61 17.59
CA GLY A 322 -1.80 25.23 18.12
C GLY A 322 -2.91 25.44 17.11
N GLN A 323 -2.94 24.67 16.02
CA GLN A 323 -4.07 24.62 15.10
C GLN A 323 -5.38 24.47 15.88
N LYS A 324 -6.27 25.47 15.75
CA LYS A 324 -7.46 25.62 16.59
C LYS A 324 -8.35 24.38 16.57
N GLU A 325 -8.67 23.88 15.37
CA GLU A 325 -9.55 22.72 15.19
C GLU A 325 -9.03 21.48 15.91
N MET A 326 -7.71 21.28 15.90
CA MET A 326 -7.06 20.16 16.58
C MET A 326 -6.96 20.36 18.09
N MET A 327 -6.70 21.58 18.54
CA MET A 327 -6.64 21.90 19.96
C MET A 327 -8.01 21.81 20.62
N ASP A 328 -9.07 22.26 19.94
CA ASP A 328 -10.46 22.13 20.39
C ASP A 328 -10.84 20.64 20.50
N LYS A 329 -10.52 19.85 19.47
CA LYS A 329 -10.74 18.39 19.49
C LYS A 329 -9.98 17.69 20.61
N PHE A 330 -8.72 18.06 20.82
CA PHE A 330 -7.88 17.54 21.90
C PHE A 330 -8.46 17.90 23.28
N GLY A 331 -8.84 19.17 23.50
CA GLY A 331 -9.40 19.66 24.76
C GLY A 331 -10.74 19.00 25.11
N ILE A 332 -11.64 18.87 24.13
CA ILE A 332 -12.91 18.13 24.31
C ILE A 332 -12.62 16.69 24.70
N ARG A 333 -11.64 16.05 24.04
CA ARG A 333 -11.33 14.65 24.29
C ARG A 333 -10.67 14.43 25.64
N SER A 334 -9.73 15.28 26.06
CA SER A 334 -9.07 15.19 27.37
C SER A 334 -10.08 15.38 28.50
N ALA A 335 -10.98 16.35 28.37
CA ALA A 335 -12.07 16.55 29.34
C ALA A 335 -13.00 15.33 29.40
N ALA A 336 -13.36 14.75 28.25
CA ALA A 336 -14.24 13.58 28.17
C ALA A 336 -13.65 12.29 28.77
N VAL A 337 -12.32 12.19 28.90
CA VAL A 337 -11.65 11.07 29.61
C VAL A 337 -11.26 11.45 31.04
N GLY A 338 -11.67 12.63 31.53
CA GLY A 338 -11.38 13.09 32.88
C GLY A 338 -9.91 13.37 33.15
N LYS A 339 -9.14 13.79 32.14
CA LYS A 339 -7.70 14.06 32.25
C LYS A 339 -7.38 15.53 32.08
N SER A 340 -6.54 16.06 32.97
CA SER A 340 -5.91 17.36 32.77
C SER A 340 -4.61 17.18 31.99
N THR A 341 -4.27 18.17 31.18
CA THR A 341 -3.07 18.11 30.33
C THR A 341 -2.30 19.40 30.42
N THR A 342 -0.96 19.29 30.46
CA THR A 342 -0.05 20.45 30.54
C THR A 342 0.97 20.36 29.42
N LEU A 343 1.20 21.46 28.70
CA LEU A 343 2.17 21.47 27.60
C LEU A 343 3.57 21.23 28.18
N LYS A 344 4.22 20.16 27.71
CA LYS A 344 5.55 19.74 28.16
C LYS A 344 6.62 20.17 27.17
N LYS A 345 6.38 19.95 25.87
CA LYS A 345 7.36 20.25 24.82
C LYS A 345 6.67 20.61 23.52
N GLU A 346 7.28 21.52 22.78
CA GLU A 346 6.89 21.86 21.42
C GLU A 346 8.08 21.64 20.48
N TYR A 347 7.81 21.10 19.30
CA TYR A 347 8.76 20.99 18.22
C TYR A 347 8.15 21.54 16.92
N LYS A 348 8.77 22.59 16.39
CA LYS A 348 8.48 23.15 15.07
C LYS A 348 9.49 22.58 14.08
N HIS A 349 8.99 21.92 13.05
CA HIS A 349 9.86 21.40 11.99
C HIS A 349 10.39 22.56 11.12
N PRO A 350 11.68 22.56 10.72
CA PRO A 350 12.27 23.66 9.93
C PRO A 350 11.54 23.98 8.61
N SER A 351 10.89 22.99 8.01
CA SER A 351 10.09 23.18 6.79
C SER A 351 8.81 24.01 6.99
N GLY A 352 8.43 24.34 8.23
CA GLY A 352 7.22 25.11 8.56
C GLY A 352 5.89 24.38 8.33
N ASN A 353 5.93 23.13 7.88
CA ASN A 353 4.74 22.35 7.49
C ASN A 353 4.37 21.26 8.51
N PHE A 354 5.10 21.17 9.62
CA PHE A 354 4.90 20.16 10.65
C PHE A 354 5.20 20.74 12.03
N CYS A 355 4.35 20.43 12.98
CA CYS A 355 4.53 20.69 14.39
C CYS A 355 4.14 19.46 15.20
N MET A 356 4.85 19.24 16.31
CA MET A 356 4.46 18.29 17.35
C MET A 356 4.47 18.98 18.71
N ARG A 357 3.37 18.85 19.44
CA ARG A 357 3.27 19.25 20.84
C ARG A 357 3.08 18.02 21.71
N GLU A 358 3.90 17.88 22.74
CA GLU A 358 3.78 16.86 23.78
C GLU A 358 3.17 17.50 25.01
N TYR A 359 2.10 16.89 25.53
CA TYR A 359 1.43 17.27 26.76
C TYR A 359 1.59 16.17 27.79
N SER A 360 1.91 16.51 29.03
CA SER A 360 1.83 15.56 30.15
C SER A 360 0.36 15.31 30.48
N ILE A 361 0.01 14.06 30.75
CA ILE A 361 -1.32 13.66 31.24
C ILE A 361 -1.24 13.51 32.75
N GLN A 362 -2.18 14.08 33.49
CA GLN A 362 -2.34 13.92 34.94
C GLN A 362 -3.65 13.16 35.21
#